data_AF-A0A370QET0-F1
#
_entry.id   AF-A0A370QET0-F1
#
_cell.length_a   1.000
_cell.length_b   1.000
_cell.length_c   1.000
_cell.angle_alpha   90.00
_cell.angle_beta   90.00
_cell.angle_gamma   90.00
#
_symmetry.space_group_name_H-M   'P 1'
#
loop_
_entity.id
_entity.type
_entity.pdbx_description
1 polymer ?
#
loop_
_entity_poly.entity_id
_entity_poly.type
_entity_poly.pdbx_seq_one_letter_code
_entity_poly.pdbx_strand_id
1 'polypeptide(L)'
;MFLKYLTTLFLSLLAAVMLSSCSNYQKILASDDTAAKYNAADSLYKIGKYRKALKLMEQIVPAYRGKPQAERLMFIYANTFYNLEDFYLAGYQFERFVTSYPKSDSAEVAAYKGATSYYQLSPRFSLDQKDTRIAMEKLQEYINTYPNSPYRAEANGLVKELREKLEKKDFETAMQYLDIAEYLGSYVPAIEAFENFILDHPGSKYRKEAFYGRLEAGYQRAITGVPTEMQQRLVTAKGYYNAFNKYYKNDTSEYKQKADDIAQEIEARTTIETEEETIK
;
A
#
# COMPACT_ATOMS: atom_id res chain seq x y z
N MET A 1 -34.24 -41.45 -45.75
CA MET A 1 -33.01 -40.94 -46.39
C MET A 1 -32.93 -39.41 -46.34
N PHE A 2 -33.98 -38.68 -46.74
CA PHE A 2 -34.01 -37.21 -46.81
C PHE A 2 -33.57 -36.46 -45.52
N LEU A 3 -34.00 -36.92 -44.34
CA LEU A 3 -33.63 -36.30 -43.06
C LEU A 3 -32.14 -36.39 -42.71
N LYS A 4 -31.43 -37.44 -43.16
CA LYS A 4 -29.98 -37.60 -42.95
C LYS A 4 -29.16 -36.66 -43.83
N TYR A 5 -29.66 -36.35 -45.04
CA TYR A 5 -29.03 -35.36 -45.93
C TYR A 5 -29.25 -33.93 -45.44
N LEU A 6 -30.40 -33.65 -44.82
CA LEU A 6 -30.68 -32.33 -44.25
C LEU A 6 -29.81 -32.04 -43.01
N THR A 7 -29.58 -33.03 -42.15
CA THR A 7 -28.68 -32.88 -40.99
C THR A 7 -27.22 -32.77 -41.38
N THR A 8 -26.74 -33.54 -42.37
CA THR A 8 -25.36 -33.39 -42.87
C THR A 8 -25.14 -32.06 -43.58
N LEU A 9 -26.15 -31.54 -44.29
CA LEU A 9 -26.10 -30.23 -44.95
C LEU A 9 -26.17 -29.07 -43.95
N PHE A 10 -26.90 -29.24 -42.85
CA PHE A 10 -26.89 -28.27 -41.74
C PHE A 10 -25.55 -28.27 -40.98
N LEU A 11 -24.97 -29.44 -40.72
CA LEU A 11 -23.65 -29.57 -40.11
C LEU A 11 -22.53 -28.99 -41.00
N SER A 12 -22.61 -29.18 -42.31
CA SER A 12 -21.63 -28.59 -43.25
C SER A 12 -21.80 -27.07 -43.38
N LEU A 13 -23.03 -26.56 -43.37
CA LEU A 13 -23.29 -25.11 -43.34
C LEU A 13 -22.80 -24.47 -42.03
N LEU A 14 -23.04 -25.12 -40.89
CA LEU A 14 -22.56 -24.66 -39.58
C LEU A 14 -21.02 -24.66 -39.54
N ALA A 15 -20.36 -25.67 -40.11
CA ALA A 15 -18.91 -25.70 -40.26
C ALA A 15 -18.38 -24.59 -41.19
N ALA A 16 -19.07 -24.28 -42.29
CA ALA A 16 -18.70 -23.18 -43.20
C ALA A 16 -18.84 -21.79 -42.55
N VAL A 17 -19.84 -21.60 -41.68
CA VAL A 17 -20.01 -20.36 -40.88
C VAL A 17 -18.91 -20.23 -39.83
N MET A 18 -18.45 -21.33 -39.24
CA MET A 18 -17.32 -21.33 -38.28
C MET A 18 -15.98 -21.00 -38.97
N LEU A 19 -15.78 -21.43 -40.23
CA LEU A 19 -14.55 -21.19 -40.99
C LEU A 19 -14.43 -19.76 -41.55
N SER A 20 -15.52 -18.99 -41.63
CA SER A 20 -15.52 -17.60 -42.10
C SER A 20 -15.16 -16.57 -41.02
N SER A 21 -14.87 -17.02 -39.79
CA SER A 21 -14.48 -16.16 -38.66
C SER A 21 -13.00 -15.75 -38.63
N CYS A 22 -12.29 -15.74 -39.78
CA CYS A 22 -10.96 -15.13 -39.85
C CYS A 22 -11.11 -13.60 -39.91
N SER A 23 -11.25 -12.98 -38.73
CA SER A 23 -11.41 -11.53 -38.61
C SER A 23 -10.22 -10.76 -39.20
N ASN A 24 -10.46 -9.55 -39.70
CA ASN A 24 -9.39 -8.66 -40.18
C ASN A 24 -8.27 -8.46 -39.13
N TYR A 25 -8.63 -8.47 -37.84
CA TYR A 25 -7.68 -8.44 -36.74
C TYR A 25 -6.69 -9.61 -36.77
N GLN A 26 -7.17 -10.84 -37.00
CA GLN A 26 -6.31 -12.02 -37.02
C GLN A 26 -5.32 -11.99 -38.20
N LYS A 27 -5.77 -11.46 -39.35
CA LYS A 27 -4.90 -11.22 -40.51
C LYS A 27 -3.77 -10.23 -40.18
N ILE A 28 -4.10 -9.12 -39.53
CA ILE A 28 -3.10 -8.11 -39.14
C ILE A 28 -2.15 -8.67 -38.07
N LEU A 29 -2.67 -9.39 -37.08
CA LEU A 29 -1.86 -10.01 -36.02
C LEU A 29 -0.84 -11.01 -36.57
N ALA A 30 -1.22 -11.77 -37.60
CA ALA A 30 -0.36 -12.76 -38.25
C ALA A 30 0.59 -12.18 -39.31
N SER A 31 0.37 -10.93 -39.75
CA SER A 31 1.21 -10.29 -40.77
C SER A 31 2.56 -9.83 -40.20
N ASP A 32 3.57 -9.62 -41.06
CA ASP A 32 4.84 -8.99 -40.65
C ASP A 32 4.83 -7.45 -40.80
N ASP A 33 3.70 -6.88 -41.22
CA ASP A 33 3.55 -5.44 -41.43
C ASP A 33 3.42 -4.70 -40.09
N THR A 34 4.55 -4.20 -39.61
CA THR A 34 4.65 -3.43 -38.36
C THR A 34 3.83 -2.13 -38.40
N ALA A 35 3.67 -1.50 -39.57
CA ALA A 35 2.88 -0.28 -39.72
C ALA A 35 1.38 -0.57 -39.66
N ALA A 36 0.91 -1.65 -40.30
CA ALA A 36 -0.46 -2.11 -40.17
C ALA A 36 -0.80 -2.46 -38.71
N LYS A 37 0.11 -3.16 -38.00
CA LYS A 37 -0.06 -3.48 -36.57
C LYS A 37 -0.13 -2.22 -35.72
N TYR A 38 0.72 -1.22 -35.96
CA TYR A 38 0.69 0.05 -35.25
C TYR A 38 -0.67 0.76 -35.41
N ASN A 39 -1.12 0.93 -36.66
CA ASN A 39 -2.37 1.63 -36.96
C ASN A 39 -3.58 0.91 -36.35
N ALA A 40 -3.59 -0.42 -36.42
CA ALA A 40 -4.61 -1.25 -35.80
C ALA A 40 -4.57 -1.16 -34.27
N ALA A 41 -3.38 -1.21 -33.66
CA ALA A 41 -3.21 -1.09 -32.22
C ALA A 41 -3.68 0.27 -31.69
N ASP A 42 -3.30 1.37 -32.34
CA ASP A 42 -3.73 2.73 -31.97
C ASP A 42 -5.25 2.89 -32.12
N SER A 43 -5.84 2.35 -33.19
CA SER A 43 -7.30 2.35 -33.40
C SER A 43 -8.03 1.56 -32.31
N LEU A 44 -7.53 0.36 -31.99
CA LEU A 44 -8.10 -0.49 -30.93
C LEU A 44 -7.98 0.15 -29.55
N TYR A 45 -6.86 0.78 -29.26
CA TYR A 45 -6.62 1.51 -28.03
C TYR A 45 -7.62 2.67 -27.87
N LYS A 46 -7.82 3.48 -28.93
CA LYS A 46 -8.76 4.61 -28.92
C LYS A 46 -10.21 4.20 -28.64
N ILE A 47 -10.61 2.99 -29.03
CA ILE A 47 -11.96 2.45 -28.77
C ILE A 47 -12.02 1.53 -27.54
N GLY A 48 -10.99 1.55 -26.68
CA GLY A 48 -10.97 0.80 -25.41
C GLY A 48 -10.75 -0.71 -25.55
N LYS A 49 -10.37 -1.23 -26.73
CA LYS A 49 -10.06 -2.66 -26.94
C LYS A 49 -8.63 -2.98 -26.54
N TYR A 50 -8.28 -2.68 -25.29
CA TYR A 50 -6.93 -2.74 -24.73
C TYR A 50 -6.25 -4.10 -24.90
N ARG A 51 -6.94 -5.21 -24.60
CA ARG A 51 -6.35 -6.56 -24.76
C ARG A 51 -5.93 -6.89 -26.19
N LYS A 52 -6.69 -6.42 -27.20
CA LYS A 52 -6.35 -6.63 -28.62
C LYS A 52 -5.25 -5.69 -29.06
N ALA A 53 -5.30 -4.44 -28.59
CA ALA A 53 -4.25 -3.46 -28.83
C ALA A 53 -2.90 -3.95 -28.29
N LEU A 54 -2.89 -4.44 -27.05
CA LEU A 54 -1.70 -4.94 -26.36
C LEU A 54 -0.96 -6.02 -27.16
N LYS A 55 -1.69 -7.05 -27.61
CA LYS A 55 -1.13 -8.16 -28.42
C LYS A 55 -0.43 -7.70 -29.69
N LEU A 56 -0.95 -6.65 -30.34
CA LEU A 56 -0.32 -6.07 -31.52
C LEU A 56 0.92 -5.25 -31.12
N MET A 57 0.82 -4.45 -30.05
CA MET A 57 1.92 -3.61 -29.55
C MET A 57 3.13 -4.44 -29.12
N GLU A 58 2.92 -5.55 -28.40
CA GLU A 58 3.99 -6.45 -27.94
C GLU A 58 4.89 -6.93 -29.08
N GLN A 59 4.32 -7.14 -30.27
CA GLN A 59 5.07 -7.59 -31.45
C GLN A 59 5.87 -6.47 -32.14
N ILE A 60 5.54 -5.20 -31.90
CA ILE A 60 6.13 -4.07 -32.64
C ILE A 60 6.95 -3.12 -31.77
N VAL A 61 6.73 -3.05 -30.46
CA VAL A 61 7.46 -2.15 -29.55
C VAL A 61 8.99 -2.21 -29.73
N PRO A 62 9.63 -3.41 -29.85
CA PRO A 62 11.07 -3.48 -30.10
C PRO A 62 11.49 -2.87 -31.44
N ALA A 63 10.70 -3.06 -32.50
CA ALA A 63 11.00 -2.61 -33.86
C ALA A 63 10.83 -1.10 -34.06
N TYR A 64 10.08 -0.45 -33.17
CA TYR A 64 9.83 0.99 -33.24
C TYR A 64 10.84 1.84 -32.48
N ARG A 65 11.80 1.26 -31.74
CA ARG A 65 12.82 2.05 -31.02
C ARG A 65 13.57 2.99 -31.97
N GLY A 66 13.72 4.26 -31.56
CA GLY A 66 14.39 5.30 -32.34
C GLY A 66 13.57 5.90 -33.50
N LYS A 67 12.37 5.40 -33.78
CA LYS A 67 11.47 5.99 -34.80
C LYS A 67 10.65 7.15 -34.21
N PRO A 68 10.18 8.10 -35.04
CA PRO A 68 9.32 9.20 -34.57
C PRO A 68 8.05 8.74 -33.85
N GLN A 69 7.49 7.59 -34.23
CA GLN A 69 6.27 7.05 -33.64
C GLN A 69 6.51 6.30 -32.32
N ALA A 70 7.77 6.10 -31.92
CA ALA A 70 8.14 5.29 -30.77
C ALA A 70 7.58 5.86 -29.46
N GLU A 71 7.67 7.17 -29.29
CA GLU A 71 7.20 7.86 -28.09
C GLU A 71 5.70 7.58 -27.86
N ARG A 72 4.87 7.89 -28.86
CA ARG A 72 3.43 7.61 -28.79
C ARG A 72 3.15 6.13 -28.54
N LEU A 73 3.86 5.23 -29.23
CA LEU A 73 3.68 3.78 -29.06
C LEU A 73 3.97 3.34 -27.63
N MET A 74 5.09 3.78 -27.06
CA MET A 74 5.51 3.39 -25.71
C MET A 74 4.55 3.95 -24.67
N PHE A 75 4.06 5.18 -24.85
CA PHE A 75 3.05 5.75 -23.96
C PHE A 75 1.75 4.93 -23.95
N ILE A 76 1.16 4.68 -25.14
CA ILE A 76 -0.10 3.92 -25.21
C ILE A 76 0.09 2.46 -24.80
N TYR A 77 1.29 1.89 -24.98
CA TYR A 77 1.63 0.56 -24.50
C TYR A 77 1.62 0.49 -22.96
N ALA A 78 2.31 1.43 -22.29
CA ALA A 78 2.27 1.55 -20.84
C ALA A 78 0.84 1.81 -20.32
N ASN A 79 0.12 2.74 -20.94
CA ASN A 79 -1.26 3.04 -20.54
C ASN A 79 -2.23 1.89 -20.85
N THR A 80 -1.93 1.01 -21.81
CA THR A 80 -2.75 -0.18 -22.07
C THR A 80 -2.69 -1.14 -20.87
N PHE A 81 -1.53 -1.35 -20.24
CA PHE A 81 -1.43 -2.12 -19.00
C PHE A 81 -2.23 -1.44 -17.87
N TYR A 82 -2.12 -0.12 -17.74
CA TYR A 82 -2.87 0.64 -16.74
C TYR A 82 -4.38 0.44 -16.85
N ASN A 83 -4.93 0.55 -18.06
CA ASN A 83 -6.37 0.35 -18.31
C ASN A 83 -6.80 -1.12 -18.18
N LEU A 84 -5.86 -2.06 -18.20
CA LEU A 84 -6.10 -3.47 -17.93
C LEU A 84 -5.87 -3.83 -16.45
N GLU A 85 -5.56 -2.84 -15.61
CA GLU A 85 -5.24 -3.00 -14.19
C GLU A 85 -4.03 -3.91 -13.92
N ASP A 86 -3.19 -4.10 -14.94
CA ASP A 86 -1.89 -4.74 -14.77
C ASP A 86 -0.89 -3.68 -14.27
N PHE A 87 -1.07 -3.29 -13.01
CA PHE A 87 -0.34 -2.17 -12.42
C PHE A 87 1.16 -2.44 -12.28
N TYR A 88 1.55 -3.70 -12.16
CA TYR A 88 2.97 -4.08 -12.15
C TYR A 88 3.64 -3.73 -13.47
N LEU A 89 3.07 -4.19 -14.59
CA LEU A 89 3.62 -3.85 -15.91
C LEU A 89 3.38 -2.38 -16.26
N ALA A 90 2.27 -1.78 -15.85
CA ALA A 90 2.00 -0.36 -16.08
C ALA A 90 3.07 0.52 -15.42
N GLY A 91 3.34 0.33 -14.13
CA GLY A 91 4.38 1.07 -13.40
C GLY A 91 5.73 0.97 -14.11
N TYR A 92 6.16 -0.25 -14.38
CA TYR A 92 7.43 -0.52 -15.06
C TYR A 92 7.54 0.14 -16.45
N GLN A 93 6.50 0.03 -17.29
CA GLN A 93 6.56 0.61 -18.64
C GLN A 93 6.47 2.15 -18.61
N PHE A 94 5.76 2.74 -17.65
CA PHE A 94 5.74 4.19 -17.48
C PHE A 94 7.09 4.74 -17.01
N GLU A 95 7.78 4.07 -16.08
CA GLU A 95 9.14 4.46 -15.69
C GLU A 95 10.10 4.45 -16.88
N ARG A 96 10.01 3.40 -17.72
CA ARG A 96 10.79 3.34 -18.96
C ARG A 96 10.44 4.45 -19.93
N PHE A 97 9.16 4.81 -20.04
CA PHE A 97 8.73 5.93 -20.87
C PHE A 97 9.34 7.25 -20.39
N VAL A 98 9.21 7.58 -19.11
CA VAL A 98 9.76 8.82 -18.52
C VAL A 98 11.28 8.87 -18.67
N THR A 99 11.95 7.74 -18.49
CA THR A 99 13.41 7.63 -18.67
C THR A 99 13.83 7.85 -20.13
N SER A 100 13.07 7.29 -21.09
CA SER A 100 13.40 7.35 -22.51
C SER A 100 13.00 8.68 -23.16
N TYR A 101 11.94 9.32 -22.66
CA TYR A 101 11.35 10.53 -23.22
C TYR A 101 11.11 11.61 -22.15
N PRO A 102 12.15 12.08 -21.43
CA PRO A 102 11.99 13.04 -20.33
C PRO A 102 11.50 14.43 -20.78
N LYS A 103 11.58 14.73 -22.09
CA LYS A 103 11.09 15.99 -22.68
C LYS A 103 9.72 15.85 -23.36
N SER A 104 9.07 14.70 -23.25
CA SER A 104 7.74 14.48 -23.83
C SER A 104 6.71 15.35 -23.12
N ASP A 105 5.75 15.88 -23.87
CA ASP A 105 4.54 16.50 -23.31
C ASP A 105 3.73 15.51 -22.45
N SER A 106 3.96 14.20 -22.64
CA SER A 106 3.32 13.13 -21.86
C SER A 106 4.17 12.66 -20.67
N ALA A 107 5.35 13.23 -20.42
CA ALA A 107 6.26 12.78 -19.36
C ALA A 107 5.63 12.92 -17.96
N GLU A 108 4.95 14.04 -17.69
CA GLU A 108 4.28 14.28 -16.41
C GLU A 108 3.15 13.27 -16.17
N VAL A 109 2.22 13.12 -17.12
CA VAL A 109 1.10 12.18 -16.98
C VAL A 109 1.57 10.72 -16.93
N ALA A 110 2.67 10.39 -17.63
CA ALA A 110 3.30 9.07 -17.53
C ALA A 110 3.90 8.84 -16.14
N ALA A 111 4.62 9.81 -15.59
CA ALA A 111 5.19 9.71 -14.24
C ALA A 111 4.09 9.55 -13.19
N TYR A 112 3.00 10.32 -13.31
CA TYR A 112 1.84 10.21 -12.44
C TYR A 112 1.20 8.81 -12.51
N LYS A 113 0.93 8.31 -13.72
CA LYS A 113 0.35 6.99 -13.92
C LYS A 113 1.29 5.87 -13.48
N GLY A 114 2.59 6.03 -13.64
CA GLY A 114 3.60 5.12 -13.12
C GLY A 114 3.54 5.03 -11.60
N ALA A 115 3.61 6.18 -10.91
CA ALA A 115 3.56 6.25 -9.46
C ALA A 115 2.24 5.70 -8.88
N THR A 116 1.10 6.07 -9.48
CA THR A 116 -0.21 5.55 -9.05
C THR A 116 -0.38 4.05 -9.32
N SER A 117 0.29 3.49 -10.33
CA SER A 117 0.30 2.04 -10.52
C SER A 117 0.95 1.33 -9.34
N TYR A 118 2.07 1.83 -8.82
CA TYR A 118 2.69 1.26 -7.61
C TYR A 118 1.79 1.39 -6.39
N TYR A 119 1.04 2.50 -6.25
CA TYR A 119 0.03 2.63 -5.19
C TYR A 119 -1.01 1.50 -5.24
N GLN A 120 -1.47 1.09 -6.43
CA GLN A 120 -2.46 0.02 -6.57
C GLN A 120 -1.92 -1.36 -6.17
N LEU A 121 -0.60 -1.55 -6.17
CA LEU A 121 0.05 -2.78 -5.70
C LEU A 121 0.13 -2.85 -4.16
N SER A 122 -0.09 -1.75 -3.46
CA SER A 122 0.00 -1.69 -2.00
C SER A 122 -1.08 -2.58 -1.35
N PRO A 123 -0.70 -3.65 -0.63
CA PRO A 123 -1.68 -4.57 -0.05
C PRO A 123 -2.40 -3.96 1.15
N ARG A 124 -3.31 -4.72 1.77
CA ARG A 124 -3.88 -4.37 3.09
C ARG A 124 -2.79 -4.33 4.17
N PHE A 125 -2.99 -3.53 5.21
CA PHE A 125 -1.98 -3.23 6.25
C PHE A 125 -1.40 -4.48 6.95
N SER A 126 -2.19 -5.55 7.10
CA SER A 126 -1.77 -6.75 7.82
C SER A 126 -0.73 -7.60 7.07
N LEU A 127 -0.56 -7.40 5.77
CA LEU A 127 0.44 -8.13 4.96
C LEU A 127 1.81 -7.42 4.95
N ASP A 128 2.80 -8.00 4.27
CA ASP A 128 4.08 -7.33 4.02
C ASP A 128 3.86 -6.01 3.26
N GLN A 129 4.60 -4.97 3.64
CA GLN A 129 4.39 -3.60 3.15
C GLN A 129 5.52 -3.12 2.23
N LYS A 130 6.27 -4.03 1.59
CA LYS A 130 7.31 -3.65 0.62
C LYS A 130 6.76 -2.77 -0.50
N ASP A 131 5.66 -3.18 -1.13
CA ASP A 131 5.06 -2.44 -2.25
C ASP A 131 4.45 -1.11 -1.80
N THR A 132 3.97 -1.01 -0.56
CA THR A 132 3.52 0.26 0.05
C THR A 132 4.65 1.28 0.14
N ARG A 133 5.84 0.85 0.59
CA ARG A 133 7.02 1.73 0.68
C ARG A 133 7.50 2.17 -0.70
N ILE A 134 7.53 1.24 -1.67
CA ILE A 134 7.87 1.56 -3.07
C ILE A 134 6.87 2.59 -3.63
N ALA A 135 5.57 2.40 -3.40
CA ALA A 135 4.56 3.34 -3.85
C ALA A 135 4.72 4.74 -3.26
N MET A 136 5.02 4.84 -1.96
CA MET A 136 5.30 6.11 -1.30
C MET A 136 6.51 6.81 -1.92
N GLU A 137 7.60 6.08 -2.17
CA GLU A 137 8.80 6.61 -2.81
C GLU A 137 8.49 7.16 -4.20
N LYS A 138 7.76 6.38 -5.02
CA LYS A 138 7.42 6.77 -6.40
C LYS A 138 6.48 7.97 -6.48
N LEU A 139 5.50 8.05 -5.58
CA LEU A 139 4.63 9.21 -5.46
C LEU A 139 5.41 10.45 -4.98
N GLN A 140 6.36 10.29 -4.04
CA GLN A 140 7.18 11.40 -3.58
C GLN A 140 8.14 11.88 -4.67
N GLU A 141 8.74 10.97 -5.44
CA GLU A 141 9.55 11.28 -6.62
C GLU A 141 8.74 12.10 -7.63
N TYR A 142 7.50 11.68 -7.91
CA TYR A 142 6.58 12.43 -8.75
C TYR A 142 6.31 13.85 -8.22
N ILE A 143 5.94 13.98 -6.94
CA ILE A 143 5.64 15.27 -6.30
C ILE A 143 6.85 16.22 -6.34
N ASN A 144 8.04 15.69 -6.12
CA ASN A 144 9.28 16.46 -6.13
C ASN A 144 9.67 16.90 -7.55
N THR A 145 9.44 16.04 -8.54
CA THR A 145 9.76 16.31 -9.95
C THR A 145 8.77 17.30 -10.57
N TYR A 146 7.48 17.20 -10.22
CA TYR A 146 6.39 18.03 -10.77
C TYR A 146 5.63 18.80 -9.68
N PRO A 147 6.28 19.77 -8.99
CA PRO A 147 5.69 20.46 -7.83
C PRO A 147 4.49 21.38 -8.16
N ASN A 148 4.29 21.72 -9.44
CA ASN A 148 3.18 22.54 -9.93
C ASN A 148 2.13 21.74 -10.70
N SER A 149 2.22 20.39 -10.66
CA SER A 149 1.28 19.52 -11.36
C SER A 149 -0.16 19.68 -10.87
N PRO A 150 -1.18 19.61 -11.77
CA PRO A 150 -2.58 19.47 -11.35
C PRO A 150 -2.84 18.19 -10.52
N TYR A 151 -2.04 17.14 -10.68
CA TYR A 151 -2.19 15.88 -9.92
C TYR A 151 -1.51 15.92 -8.55
N ARG A 152 -0.81 17.00 -8.18
CA ARG A 152 -0.04 17.07 -6.94
C ARG A 152 -0.90 16.87 -5.70
N ALA A 153 -2.10 17.46 -5.65
CA ALA A 153 -2.99 17.32 -4.50
C ALA A 153 -3.43 15.86 -4.30
N GLU A 154 -3.81 15.19 -5.40
CA GLU A 154 -4.18 13.78 -5.40
C GLU A 154 -3.01 12.89 -4.98
N ALA A 155 -1.82 13.09 -5.55
CA ALA A 155 -0.62 12.34 -5.18
C ALA A 155 -0.25 12.49 -3.68
N ASN A 156 -0.38 13.69 -3.11
CA ASN A 156 -0.18 13.90 -1.67
C ASN A 156 -1.22 13.14 -0.83
N GLY A 157 -2.48 13.07 -1.29
CA GLY A 157 -3.52 12.26 -0.69
C GLY A 157 -3.14 10.78 -0.66
N LEU A 158 -2.68 10.24 -1.77
CA LEU A 158 -2.23 8.84 -1.88
C LEU A 158 -1.02 8.56 -0.95
N VAL A 159 -0.04 9.45 -0.89
CA VAL A 159 1.09 9.32 0.06
C VAL A 159 0.59 9.30 1.51
N LYS A 160 -0.37 10.16 1.86
CA LYS A 160 -0.97 10.18 3.19
C LYS A 160 -1.67 8.87 3.51
N GLU A 161 -2.47 8.32 2.60
CA GLU A 161 -3.14 7.03 2.80
C GLU A 161 -2.16 5.87 3.00
N LEU A 162 -1.09 5.81 2.22
CA LEU A 162 -0.04 4.79 2.37
C LEU A 162 0.68 4.94 3.72
N ARG A 163 0.96 6.17 4.15
CA ARG A 163 1.55 6.43 5.47
C ARG A 163 0.62 5.98 6.60
N GLU A 164 -0.66 6.35 6.54
CA GLU A 164 -1.65 5.91 7.54
C GLU A 164 -1.80 4.38 7.57
N LYS A 165 -1.60 3.71 6.43
CA LYS A 165 -1.58 2.24 6.36
C LYS A 165 -0.39 1.63 7.10
N LEU A 166 0.80 2.23 7.00
CA LEU A 166 2.00 1.82 7.76
C LEU A 166 1.81 2.08 9.26
N GLU A 167 1.35 3.29 9.62
CA GLU A 167 1.03 3.65 11.00
C GLU A 167 0.04 2.65 11.61
N LYS A 168 -1.04 2.33 10.90
CA LYS A 168 -2.02 1.34 11.37
C LYS A 168 -1.37 -0.02 11.61
N LYS A 169 -0.51 -0.49 10.70
CA LYS A 169 0.18 -1.78 10.87
C LYS A 169 0.99 -1.81 12.16
N ASP A 170 1.83 -0.80 12.36
CA ASP A 170 2.75 -0.77 13.50
C ASP A 170 1.97 -0.64 14.82
N PHE A 171 0.91 0.18 14.85
CA PHE A 171 0.02 0.30 16.00
C PHE A 171 -0.69 -1.01 16.34
N GLU A 172 -1.30 -1.68 15.34
CA GLU A 172 -2.00 -2.94 15.53
C GLU A 172 -1.04 -4.07 15.95
N THR A 173 0.22 -4.03 15.51
CA THR A 173 1.26 -4.93 16.01
C THR A 173 1.56 -4.69 17.49
N ALA A 174 1.66 -3.43 17.93
CA ALA A 174 1.86 -3.12 19.34
C ALA A 174 0.67 -3.55 20.22
N MET A 175 -0.56 -3.29 19.75
CA MET A 175 -1.79 -3.77 20.39
C MET A 175 -1.82 -5.30 20.48
N GLN A 176 -1.49 -5.99 19.39
CA GLN A 176 -1.45 -7.45 19.39
C GLN A 176 -0.47 -8.01 20.41
N TYR A 177 0.70 -7.39 20.60
CA TYR A 177 1.65 -7.78 21.64
C TYR A 177 1.10 -7.56 23.04
N LEU A 178 0.37 -6.48 23.27
CA LEU A 178 -0.29 -6.21 24.55
C LEU A 178 -1.36 -7.27 24.84
N ASP A 179 -2.21 -7.57 23.87
CA ASP A 179 -3.32 -8.52 24.00
C ASP A 179 -2.85 -9.95 24.35
N ILE A 180 -1.67 -10.34 23.86
CA ILE A 180 -1.10 -11.68 24.11
C ILE A 180 -0.02 -11.69 25.18
N ALA A 181 0.28 -10.55 25.81
CA ALA A 181 1.41 -10.42 26.73
C ALA A 181 1.33 -11.39 27.92
N GLU A 182 0.13 -11.60 28.46
CA GLU A 182 -0.10 -12.58 29.54
C GLU A 182 0.20 -14.00 29.08
N TYR A 183 -0.28 -14.39 27.88
CA TYR A 183 0.01 -15.69 27.29
C TYR A 183 1.52 -15.88 27.01
N LEU A 184 2.21 -14.82 26.59
CA LEU A 184 3.66 -14.82 26.38
C LEU A 184 4.45 -14.79 27.71
N GLY A 185 3.79 -14.46 28.83
CA GLY A 185 4.45 -14.21 30.11
C GLY A 185 5.35 -12.97 30.13
N SER A 186 5.20 -12.05 29.16
CA SER A 186 6.03 -10.85 29.05
C SER A 186 5.32 -9.72 28.32
N TYR A 187 5.35 -8.54 28.94
CA TYR A 187 4.87 -7.27 28.38
C TYR A 187 5.97 -6.45 27.68
N VAL A 188 7.24 -6.92 27.72
CA VAL A 188 8.37 -6.21 27.10
C VAL A 188 8.16 -5.99 25.59
N PRO A 189 7.70 -6.98 24.79
CA PRO A 189 7.45 -6.76 23.36
C PRO A 189 6.42 -5.67 23.08
N ALA A 190 5.37 -5.58 23.91
CA ALA A 190 4.34 -4.54 23.78
C ALA A 190 4.91 -3.15 24.08
N ILE A 191 5.69 -3.02 25.16
CA ILE A 191 6.37 -1.77 25.53
C ILE A 191 7.27 -1.31 24.38
N GLU A 192 8.16 -2.18 23.89
CA GLU A 192 9.08 -1.86 22.79
C GLU A 192 8.34 -1.49 21.51
N ALA A 193 7.27 -2.21 21.16
CA ALA A 193 6.47 -1.92 19.97
C ALA A 193 5.77 -0.56 20.07
N PHE A 194 5.18 -0.21 21.21
CA PHE A 194 4.61 1.12 21.41
C PHE A 194 5.68 2.22 21.44
N GLU A 195 6.86 1.96 21.98
CA GLU A 195 7.98 2.91 21.94
C GLU A 195 8.43 3.21 20.52
N ASN A 196 8.65 2.17 19.72
CA ASN A 196 8.97 2.31 18.30
C ASN A 196 7.87 3.07 17.57
N PHE A 197 6.60 2.73 17.81
CA PHE A 197 5.48 3.44 17.20
C PHE A 197 5.47 4.94 17.54
N ILE A 198 5.68 5.30 18.81
CA ILE A 198 5.70 6.70 19.27
C ILE A 198 6.86 7.48 18.64
N LEU A 199 8.01 6.83 18.46
CA LEU A 199 9.21 7.44 17.87
C LEU A 199 9.08 7.62 16.35
N ASP A 200 8.60 6.58 15.66
CA ASP A 200 8.52 6.54 14.20
C ASP A 200 7.33 7.36 13.67
N HIS A 201 6.24 7.46 14.45
CA HIS A 201 4.97 8.07 14.01
C HIS A 201 4.46 9.20 14.93
N PRO A 202 5.26 10.26 15.18
CA PRO A 202 4.91 11.31 16.14
C PRO A 202 3.70 12.17 15.75
N GLY A 203 3.25 12.11 14.49
CA GLY A 203 2.06 12.79 13.99
C GLY A 203 0.84 11.89 13.81
N SER A 204 0.93 10.60 14.17
CA SER A 204 -0.16 9.66 13.94
C SER A 204 -1.38 9.93 14.81
N LYS A 205 -2.55 9.64 14.26
CA LYS A 205 -3.82 9.65 15.00
C LYS A 205 -3.87 8.64 16.14
N TYR A 206 -3.04 7.59 16.10
CA TYR A 206 -2.96 6.56 17.15
C TYR A 206 -1.96 6.89 18.26
N ARG A 207 -1.30 8.05 18.20
CA ARG A 207 -0.21 8.38 19.13
C ARG A 207 -0.69 8.37 20.58
N LYS A 208 -1.88 8.91 20.87
CA LYS A 208 -2.39 8.97 22.25
C LYS A 208 -2.60 7.56 22.81
N GLU A 209 -3.26 6.72 22.02
CA GLU A 209 -3.55 5.32 22.31
C GLU A 209 -2.25 4.54 22.51
N ALA A 210 -1.21 4.81 21.71
CA ALA A 210 0.10 4.18 21.88
C ALA A 210 0.82 4.61 23.17
N PHE A 211 0.74 5.90 23.56
CA PHE A 211 1.28 6.34 24.86
C PHE A 211 0.55 5.65 26.02
N TYR A 212 -0.77 5.51 25.92
CA TYR A 212 -1.57 4.78 26.90
C TYR A 212 -1.21 3.29 26.92
N GLY A 213 -1.17 2.62 25.78
CA GLY A 213 -0.82 1.20 25.68
C GLY A 213 0.56 0.88 26.24
N ARG A 214 1.54 1.79 26.08
CA ARG A 214 2.84 1.67 26.74
C ARG A 214 2.76 1.77 28.26
N LEU A 215 1.98 2.72 28.78
CA LEU A 215 1.74 2.85 30.22
C LEU A 215 1.08 1.58 30.77
N GLU A 216 0.03 1.11 30.11
CA GLU A 216 -0.69 -0.11 30.49
C GLU A 216 0.24 -1.33 30.49
N ALA A 217 0.99 -1.56 29.41
CA ALA A 217 1.96 -2.65 29.33
C ALA A 217 3.03 -2.54 30.44
N GLY A 218 3.54 -1.34 30.70
CA GLY A 218 4.52 -1.07 31.76
C GLY A 218 3.98 -1.34 33.16
N TYR A 219 2.74 -0.95 33.42
CA TYR A 219 2.06 -1.20 34.69
C TYR A 219 1.78 -2.69 34.90
N GLN A 220 1.20 -3.36 33.90
CA GLN A 220 0.93 -4.80 33.98
C GLN A 220 2.23 -5.58 34.22
N ARG A 221 3.32 -5.24 33.53
CA ARG A 221 4.65 -5.82 33.77
C ARG A 221 5.13 -5.66 35.22
N ALA A 222 4.80 -4.55 35.87
CA ALA A 222 5.20 -4.29 37.25
C ALA A 222 4.44 -5.20 38.22
N ILE A 223 3.13 -5.37 38.04
CA ILE A 223 2.27 -6.07 38.99
C ILE A 223 2.19 -7.59 38.77
N THR A 224 2.45 -8.09 37.57
CA THR A 224 2.48 -9.54 37.28
C THR A 224 3.87 -10.17 37.44
N GLY A 225 4.89 -9.34 37.70
CA GLY A 225 6.30 -9.74 37.75
C GLY A 225 6.77 -10.31 39.09
N VAL A 226 8.10 -10.44 39.21
CA VAL A 226 8.76 -10.84 40.47
C VAL A 226 8.65 -9.69 41.47
N PRO A 227 8.20 -9.93 42.72
CA PRO A 227 8.00 -8.87 43.72
C PRO A 227 9.22 -7.96 43.93
N THR A 228 10.43 -8.53 43.90
CA THR A 228 11.68 -7.78 44.08
C THR A 228 11.97 -6.75 43.00
N GLU A 229 11.33 -6.86 41.82
CA GLU A 229 11.47 -5.88 40.74
C GLU A 229 10.27 -4.93 40.64
N MET A 230 9.22 -5.15 41.43
CA MET A 230 7.95 -4.43 41.33
C MET A 230 8.17 -2.93 41.45
N GLN A 231 8.90 -2.46 42.48
CA GLN A 231 9.13 -1.04 42.72
C GLN A 231 9.83 -0.35 41.55
N GLN A 232 10.93 -0.92 41.06
CA GLN A 232 11.67 -0.34 39.94
C GLN A 232 10.80 -0.28 38.67
N ARG A 233 9.95 -1.28 38.45
CA ARG A 233 9.01 -1.31 37.32
C ARG A 233 7.84 -0.32 37.50
N LEU A 234 7.32 -0.13 38.72
CA LEU A 234 6.31 0.90 39.03
C LEU A 234 6.87 2.31 38.79
N VAL A 235 8.12 2.57 39.19
CA VAL A 235 8.82 3.84 38.88
C VAL A 235 8.91 4.06 37.36
N THR A 236 9.22 3.00 36.62
CA THR A 236 9.27 3.05 35.15
C THR A 236 7.90 3.35 34.54
N ALA A 237 6.85 2.66 35.00
CA ALA A 237 5.47 2.89 34.57
C ALA A 237 5.00 4.32 34.91
N LYS A 238 5.38 4.87 36.07
CA LYS A 238 5.11 6.29 36.41
C LYS A 238 5.79 7.23 35.42
N GLY A 239 6.99 6.90 34.95
CA GLY A 239 7.67 7.60 33.86
C GLY A 239 6.83 7.63 32.57
N TYR A 240 6.22 6.51 32.19
CA TYR A 240 5.32 6.44 31.03
C TYR A 240 4.06 7.29 31.21
N TYR A 241 3.45 7.27 32.40
CA TYR A 241 2.32 8.14 32.73
C TYR A 241 2.71 9.62 32.62
N ASN A 242 3.86 10.02 33.18
CA ASN A 242 4.34 11.40 33.08
C ASN A 242 4.54 11.82 31.61
N ALA A 243 5.02 10.91 30.76
CA ALA A 243 5.16 11.15 29.32
C ALA A 243 3.80 11.29 28.62
N PHE A 244 2.80 10.46 28.96
CA PHE A 244 1.43 10.61 28.47
C PHE A 244 0.82 11.95 28.92
N ASN A 245 0.88 12.24 30.22
CA ASN A 245 0.28 13.43 30.83
C ASN A 245 0.93 14.73 30.32
N LYS A 246 2.22 14.71 29.97
CA LYS A 246 2.90 15.86 29.34
C LYS A 246 2.17 16.37 28.08
N TYR A 247 1.62 15.47 27.26
CA TYR A 247 0.94 15.83 26.02
C TYR A 247 -0.60 15.82 26.14
N TYR A 248 -1.15 15.02 27.06
CA TYR A 248 -2.59 14.74 27.12
C TYR A 248 -3.24 15.12 28.47
N LYS A 249 -2.64 16.05 29.24
CA LYS A 249 -3.16 16.49 30.55
C LYS A 249 -4.63 16.90 30.56
N ASN A 250 -5.09 17.56 29.50
CA ASN A 250 -6.45 18.10 29.38
C ASN A 250 -7.32 17.29 28.40
N ASP A 251 -6.88 16.08 28.02
CA ASP A 251 -7.67 15.20 27.14
C ASP A 251 -8.93 14.70 27.88
N THR A 252 -10.06 14.65 27.17
CA THR A 252 -11.36 14.26 27.73
C THR A 252 -11.82 12.88 27.28
N SER A 253 -10.94 12.09 26.64
CA SER A 253 -11.25 10.72 26.22
C SER A 253 -11.07 9.73 27.36
N GLU A 254 -11.60 8.52 27.18
CA GLU A 254 -11.46 7.43 28.15
C GLU A 254 -9.99 7.10 28.49
N TYR A 255 -9.06 7.34 27.56
CA TYR A 255 -7.64 7.04 27.78
C TYR A 255 -7.01 7.91 28.85
N LYS A 256 -7.48 9.15 29.03
CA LYS A 256 -7.00 10.00 30.11
C LYS A 256 -7.43 9.45 31.47
N GLN A 257 -8.70 9.08 31.59
CA GLN A 257 -9.24 8.50 32.82
C GLN A 257 -8.49 7.21 33.18
N LYS A 258 -8.36 6.27 32.24
CA LYS A 258 -7.61 5.02 32.46
C LYS A 258 -6.15 5.26 32.85
N ALA A 259 -5.49 6.25 32.23
CA ALA A 259 -4.11 6.60 32.57
C ALA A 259 -4.00 7.17 34.00
N ASP A 260 -4.97 7.98 34.42
CA ASP A 260 -5.02 8.52 35.79
C ASP A 260 -5.29 7.44 36.83
N ASP A 261 -6.20 6.51 36.52
CA ASP A 261 -6.52 5.37 37.39
C ASP A 261 -5.26 4.52 37.62
N ILE A 262 -4.52 4.18 36.55
CA ILE A 262 -3.22 3.50 36.66
C ILE A 262 -2.23 4.32 37.51
N ALA A 263 -2.20 5.65 37.34
CA ALA A 263 -1.29 6.50 38.09
C ALA A 263 -1.59 6.53 39.60
N GLN A 264 -2.86 6.46 39.98
CA GLN A 264 -3.31 6.34 41.37
C GLN A 264 -2.96 4.96 41.95
N GLU A 265 -3.17 3.89 41.18
CA GLU A 265 -2.79 2.54 41.60
C GLU A 265 -1.27 2.40 41.83
N ILE A 266 -0.46 3.02 40.95
CA ILE A 266 1.00 3.08 41.14
C ILE A 266 1.33 3.77 42.46
N GLU A 267 0.72 4.93 42.76
CA GLU A 267 0.98 5.67 44.00
C GLU A 267 0.62 4.85 45.25
N ALA A 268 -0.55 4.22 45.26
CA ALA A 268 -1.00 3.40 46.37
C ALA A 268 -0.07 2.22 46.65
N ARG A 269 0.46 1.57 45.61
CA ARG A 269 1.40 0.43 45.74
C ARG A 269 2.78 0.88 46.21
N THR A 270 3.24 2.04 45.78
CA THR A 270 4.53 2.59 46.22
C THR A 270 4.50 3.01 47.69
N THR A 271 3.37 3.54 48.20
CA THR A 271 3.26 3.94 49.62
C THR A 271 3.23 2.76 50.59
N ILE A 272 2.55 1.66 50.24
CA ILE A 272 2.42 0.48 51.11
C ILE A 272 3.79 -0.13 51.46
N GLU A 273 4.69 -0.22 50.48
CA GLU A 273 6.01 -0.84 50.70
C GLU A 273 6.94 0.04 51.55
N THR A 274 6.86 1.37 51.42
CA THR A 274 7.62 2.27 52.29
C THR A 274 7.23 2.13 53.77
N GLU A 275 5.96 1.83 54.05
CA GLU A 275 5.51 1.54 55.42
C GLU A 275 6.05 0.19 55.92
N GLU A 276 6.05 -0.86 55.08
CA GLU A 276 6.60 -2.18 55.44
C GLU A 276 8.12 -2.18 55.68
N GLU A 277 8.89 -1.37 54.95
CA GLU A 277 10.33 -1.21 55.17
C GLU A 277 10.63 -0.43 56.46
N THR A 278 9.81 0.55 56.85
CA THR A 278 10.01 1.32 58.09
C THR A 278 9.68 0.55 59.38
N ILE A 279 8.98 -0.58 59.27
CA ILE A 279 8.57 -1.42 60.40
C ILE A 279 9.58 -2.55 60.68
N LYS A 280 10.53 -2.82 59.78
CA LYS A 280 11.60 -3.82 59.94
C LYS A 280 12.89 -3.21 60.48
#